data_AF-A0A9D8S482-F1
#
_entry.id   AF-A0A9D8S482-F1
#
_cell.length_a   1.000
_cell.length_b   1.000
_cell.length_c   1.000
_cell.angle_alpha   90.00
_cell.angle_beta   90.00
_cell.angle_gamma   90.00
#
_symmetry.space_group_name_H-M   'P 1'
#
loop_
_entity.id
_entity.type
_entity.pdbx_description
1 polymer ?
#
loop_
_entity_poly.entity_id
_entity_poly.type
_entity_poly.pdbx_seq_one_letter_code
_entity_poly.pdbx_strand_id
1 'polypeptide(L)' 'MDKILVLNSGSTTVKFQLFKMDENTHEVMAKGGVERIGLQGSKLIIKSGANAEFSCEEPINNHKEAIKAILDCLTRH' A
#
# COMPACT_ATOMS: atom_id res chain seq x y z
N MET A 1 3.28 5.15 20.69
CA MET A 1 3.98 4.82 19.45
C MET A 1 2.92 4.48 18.44
N ASP A 2 2.65 5.42 17.55
CA ASP A 2 1.47 5.39 16.69
C ASP A 2 1.85 4.89 15.31
N LYS A 3 0.93 4.15 14.67
CA LYS A 3 1.09 3.75 13.28
C LYS A 3 0.17 4.60 12.42
N ILE A 4 0.73 5.37 11.50
CA ILE A 4 -0.03 6.26 10.62
C ILE A 4 0.06 5.73 9.19
N LEU A 5 -1.07 5.33 8.64
CA LEU A 5 -1.20 4.96 7.23
C LEU A 5 -1.63 6.19 6.43
N VAL A 6 -0.79 6.65 5.51
CA VAL A 6 -1.08 7.74 4.59
C VAL A 6 -1.46 7.14 3.24
N LEU A 7 -2.57 7.60 2.67
CA LEU A 7 -3.07 7.20 1.36
C LEU A 7 -3.10 8.40 0.40
N ASN A 8 -2.63 8.20 -0.82
CA ASN A 8 -2.85 9.11 -1.95
C ASN A 8 -3.65 8.36 -3.01
N SER A 9 -4.89 8.79 -3.22
CA SER A 9 -5.83 8.16 -4.15
C SER A 9 -5.95 8.99 -5.43
N GLY A 10 -5.33 8.53 -6.51
CA GLY A 10 -5.54 9.03 -7.87
C GLY A 10 -6.76 8.39 -8.54
N SER A 11 -7.04 8.75 -9.79
CA SER A 11 -8.19 8.22 -10.55
C SER A 11 -8.08 6.71 -10.82
N THR A 12 -6.88 6.20 -11.07
CA THR A 12 -6.62 4.78 -11.37
C THR A 12 -5.48 4.19 -10.52
N THR A 13 -5.10 4.89 -9.45
CA THR A 13 -4.00 4.49 -8.56
C THR A 13 -4.34 4.77 -7.10
N VAL A 14 -3.83 3.96 -6.18
CA VAL A 14 -3.79 4.27 -4.75
C VAL A 14 -2.38 3.99 -4.27
N LYS A 15 -1.66 5.03 -3.82
CA LYS A 15 -0.35 4.89 -3.19
C LYS A 15 -0.48 4.98 -1.68
N PHE A 16 0.39 4.29 -0.96
CA PHE A 16 0.41 4.33 0.49
C PHE A 16 1.82 4.37 1.07
N GLN A 17 1.92 4.91 2.28
CA GLN A 17 3.05 4.73 3.18
C GLN A 17 2.54 4.47 4.60
N LEU A 18 3.13 3.49 5.28
CA LEU A 18 2.88 3.20 6.68
C LEU A 18 4.07 3.73 7.50
N PHE A 19 3.78 4.67 8.39
CA PHE A 19 4.76 5.27 9.28
C PHE A 19 4.63 4.72 10.69
N LYS A 20 5.77 4.53 11.34
CA LYS A 20 5.91 4.41 12.79
C LYS A 20 6.29 5.78 13.32
N MET A 21 5.44 6.36 14.16
CA MET A 21 5.63 7.70 14.72
C MET A 21 5.98 7.60 16.22
N ASP A 22 7.07 8.26 16.57
CA ASP A 22 7.51 8.52 17.95
C ASP A 22 7.57 10.04 18.18
N GLU A 23 7.78 10.47 19.43
CA GLU A 23 7.72 11.89 19.82
C GLU A 23 8.55 12.82 18.93
N ASN A 24 9.71 12.37 18.46
CA ASN A 24 10.65 13.18 17.68
C ASN A 24 11.12 12.49 16.39
N THR A 25 10.66 11.28 16.08
CA THR A 25 11.15 10.49 14.94
C THR A 25 10.01 9.84 14.19
N HIS A 26 10.22 9.63 12.89
CA HIS A 26 9.33 8.84 12.05
C HIS A 26 10.14 7.86 11.21
N GLU A 27 9.61 6.67 11.03
CA GLU A 27 10.21 5.62 10.21
C GLU A 27 9.16 5.10 9.22
N VAL A 28 9.54 4.95 7.94
CA VAL A 28 8.69 4.30 6.94
C VAL A 28 8.81 2.79 7.12
N MET A 29 7.77 2.16 7.67
CA MET A 29 7.71 0.71 7.86
C MET A 29 7.47 0.00 6.52
N ALA A 30 6.55 0.54 5.72
CA ALA A 30 6.19 0.00 4.41
C ALA A 30 5.71 1.11 3.48
N LYS A 31 5.86 0.90 2.17
CA LYS A 31 5.33 1.77 1.13
C LYS A 31 4.93 0.97 -0.09
N GLY A 32 3.97 1.48 -0.86
CA GLY A 32 3.50 0.74 -2.01
C GLY A 32 2.25 1.36 -2.62
N GLY A 33 1.50 0.54 -3.33
CA GLY A 33 0.24 0.95 -3.90
C GLY A 33 -0.33 -0.06 -4.88
N VAL A 34 -1.52 0.28 -5.35
CA VAL A 34 -2.20 -0.38 -6.46
C VAL A 34 -2.20 0.55 -7.65
N GLU A 35 -1.84 0.00 -8.80
CA GLU A 35 -1.86 0.68 -10.09
C GLU A 35 -2.86 0.04 -11.04
N ARG A 36 -3.33 0.83 -12.01
CA ARG A 36 -4.25 0.39 -13.09
C ARG A 36 -5.61 -0.12 -12.56
N ILE A 37 -6.14 0.50 -11.49
CA ILE A 37 -7.46 0.17 -10.93
C ILE A 37 -8.55 0.33 -11.99
N GLY A 38 -9.40 -0.69 -12.12
CA GLY A 38 -10.47 -0.75 -13.12
C GLY A 38 -9.97 -1.08 -14.53
N LEU A 39 -8.69 -1.39 -14.71
CA LEU A 39 -8.07 -1.71 -15.98
C LEU A 39 -7.42 -3.10 -15.95
N GLN A 40 -7.28 -3.71 -17.13
CA GLN A 40 -6.51 -4.94 -17.30
C GLN A 40 -5.06 -4.72 -16.82
N GLY A 41 -4.48 -5.72 -16.15
CA GLY A 41 -3.12 -5.63 -15.61
C GLY A 41 -3.03 -4.77 -14.36
N SER A 42 -4.11 -4.67 -13.58
CA SER A 42 -4.08 -4.16 -12.21
C SER A 42 -2.95 -4.83 -11.42
N LYS A 43 -2.19 -4.03 -10.67
CA LYS A 43 -0.98 -4.50 -10.00
C LYS A 43 -0.86 -3.92 -8.60
N LEU A 44 -0.67 -4.79 -7.61
CA LEU A 44 -0.31 -4.42 -6.25
C LEU A 44 1.21 -4.50 -6.09
N ILE A 45 1.80 -3.49 -5.45
CA ILE A 45 3.24 -3.40 -5.17
C ILE A 45 3.41 -2.97 -3.72
N ILE A 46 4.21 -3.71 -2.95
CA ILE A 46 4.50 -3.41 -1.55
C ILE A 46 5.99 -3.60 -1.30
N LYS A 47 6.60 -2.62 -0.65
CA LYS A 47 7.99 -2.64 -0.20
C LYS A 47 8.01 -2.44 1.31
N SER A 48 8.61 -3.38 2.04
CA SER A 48 8.78 -3.30 3.50
C SER A 48 10.26 -3.44 3.87
N GLY A 49 10.76 -2.56 4.74
CA GLY A 49 12.17 -2.53 5.09
C GLY A 49 13.10 -2.34 3.89
N ALA A 50 14.35 -2.80 4.01
CA ALA A 50 15.40 -2.50 3.03
C ALA A 50 15.32 -3.34 1.73
N ASN A 51 14.86 -4.61 1.80
CA ASN A 51 15.03 -5.56 0.69
C ASN A 51 13.79 -6.42 0.37
N ALA A 52 12.66 -6.26 1.07
CA ALA A 52 11.46 -7.06 0.79
C ALA A 52 10.52 -6.29 -0.12
N GLU A 53 10.41 -6.73 -1.38
CA GLU A 53 9.44 -6.25 -2.35
C GLU A 53 8.52 -7.41 -2.75
N PHE A 54 7.22 -7.19 -2.60
CA PHE A 54 6.16 -8.05 -3.07
C PHE A 54 5.41 -7.34 -4.19
N SER A 55 5.15 -8.05 -5.28
CA SER A 55 4.23 -7.55 -6.30
C SER A 55 3.42 -8.69 -6.90
N CYS A 56 2.14 -8.42 -7.14
CA CYS A 56 1.25 -9.35 -7.82
C CYS A 56 0.32 -8.62 -8.77
N GLU A 57 0.00 -9.27 -9.88
CA GLU A 57 -1.05 -8.84 -10.79
C GLU A 57 -2.34 -9.56 -10.42
N GLU A 58 -3.37 -8.80 -10.11
CA GLU A 58 -4.70 -9.31 -9.78
C GLU A 58 -5.76 -8.32 -10.24
N PRO A 59 -6.95 -8.78 -10.69
CA PRO A 59 -8.03 -7.88 -11.06
C PRO A 59 -8.48 -7.04 -9.87
N ILE A 60 -8.35 -5.70 -9.95
CA ILE A 60 -8.83 -4.76 -8.95
C ILE A 60 -9.76 -3.76 -9.64
N ASN A 61 -11.05 -3.86 -9.37
CA ASN A 61 -12.07 -3.16 -10.15
C ASN A 61 -12.34 -1.73 -9.65
N ASN A 62 -12.00 -1.44 -8.39
CA ASN A 62 -12.31 -0.17 -7.75
C ASN A 62 -11.37 0.13 -6.56
N HIS A 63 -11.41 1.36 -6.06
CA HIS A 63 -10.58 1.80 -4.94
C HIS A 63 -10.84 1.07 -3.62
N LYS A 64 -12.07 0.58 -3.40
CA LYS A 64 -12.39 -0.21 -2.20
C LYS A 64 -11.62 -1.53 -2.21
N GLU A 65 -11.60 -2.23 -3.34
CA GLU A 65 -10.78 -3.43 -3.54
C GLU A 65 -9.29 -3.13 -3.40
N ALA A 66 -8.82 -2.00 -3.96
CA ALA A 66 -7.42 -1.59 -3.83
C ALA A 66 -6.99 -1.36 -2.37
N ILE A 67 -7.79 -0.62 -1.60
CA ILE A 67 -7.52 -0.36 -0.18
C ILE A 67 -7.58 -1.66 0.63
N LYS A 68 -8.54 -2.55 0.32
CA LYS A 68 -8.63 -3.86 0.96
C LYS A 68 -7.37 -4.69 0.70
N ALA A 69 -6.89 -4.75 -0.54
CA ALA A 69 -5.68 -5.49 -0.89
C ALA A 69 -4.44 -4.95 -0.14
N ILE A 70 -4.31 -3.61 -0.04
CA ILE A 70 -3.25 -2.96 0.75
C ILE A 70 -3.34 -3.38 2.22
N LEU A 71 -4.51 -3.29 2.85
CA LEU A 71 -4.70 -3.64 4.26
C LEU A 71 -4.48 -5.13 4.52
N ASP A 72 -4.97 -6.02 3.64
CA ASP A 72 -4.76 -7.46 3.73
C ASP A 72 -3.27 -7.79 3.74
N CYS A 73 -2.47 -7.17 2.86
CA CYS A 73 -1.02 -7.38 2.86
C CYS A 73 -0.30 -6.79 4.08
N LEU A 74 -0.76 -5.66 4.61
CA LEU A 74 -0.15 -5.02 5.79
C LEU A 74 -0.48 -5.75 7.10
N THR A 75 -1.53 -6.56 7.13
CA THR A 75 -2.04 -7.21 8.36
C THR A 75 -1.85 -8.72 8.38
N ARG A 76 -1.50 -9.35 7.26
CA ARG A 76 -1.18 -10.78 7.18
C ARG A 76 0.24 -11.11 7.65
N HIS A 77 0.68 -10.63 8.82
CA HIS A 77 1.89 -11.11 9.50
C HIS A 77 1.79 -10.90 11.01
#